data_AF-A0A1H4ZQE3-F1
#
_entry.id   AF-A0A1H4ZQE3-F1
#
_cell.length_a   1.000
_cell.length_b   1.000
_cell.length_c   1.000
_cell.angle_alpha   90.00
_cell.angle_beta   90.00
_cell.angle_gamma   90.00
#
_symmetry.space_group_name_H-M   'P 1'
#
loop_
_entity.id
_entity.type
_entity.pdbx_description
1 polymer ?
#
loop_
_entity_poly.entity_id
_entity_poly.type
_entity_poly.pdbx_seq_one_letter_code
_entity_poly.pdbx_strand_id
1 'polypeptide(L)'
;MRLVNDIHLSEWEHQHAWPTEKARELVHQALLDRQPIDGLDQLRAGLSIDLDTEVLDQIERGEWRLVRPEADYADWKMPDRTFDPAIMELMQNPPAQATRSPRLFRLLDSVTGEPLAQRHYIATVDGDTAPRRTDGKGIAHLFLSAEVQPISMKVTGV
;
A
#
# COMPACT_ATOMS: atom_id res chain seq x y z
N MET A 1 23.58 0.36 1.03
CA MET A 1 24.32 -0.84 1.48
C MET A 1 24.48 -0.72 2.97
N ARG A 2 24.30 -1.82 3.72
CA ARG A 2 24.18 -1.75 5.18
C ARG A 2 25.17 -2.69 5.85
N LEU A 3 25.85 -2.19 6.87
CA LEU A 3 26.68 -2.98 7.78
C LEU A 3 25.83 -3.45 8.96
N VAL A 4 25.88 -4.74 9.23
CA VAL A 4 25.11 -5.37 10.30
C VAL A 4 26.01 -6.35 11.02
N ASN A 5 25.91 -6.39 12.34
CA ASN A 5 26.63 -7.38 13.12
C ASN A 5 26.06 -8.79 12.83
N ASP A 6 26.95 -9.77 12.65
CA ASP A 6 26.61 -11.15 12.30
C ASP A 6 25.58 -11.77 13.27
N ILE A 7 25.63 -11.41 14.56
CA ILE A 7 24.67 -11.92 15.57
C ILE A 7 23.23 -11.43 15.37
N HIS A 8 23.04 -10.35 14.62
CA HIS A 8 21.73 -9.74 14.35
C HIS A 8 21.26 -9.98 12.92
N LEU A 9 22.03 -10.68 12.08
CA LEU A 9 21.61 -11.02 10.73
C LEU A 9 20.49 -12.06 10.77
N SER A 10 19.43 -11.82 10.01
CA SER A 10 18.46 -12.85 9.64
C SER A 10 19.04 -13.80 8.58
N GLU A 11 18.45 -15.00 8.45
CA GLU A 11 18.83 -15.96 7.40
C GLU A 11 18.71 -15.38 5.99
N TRP A 12 17.71 -14.52 5.77
CA TRP A 12 17.49 -13.82 4.50
C TRP A 12 18.61 -12.82 4.18
N GLU A 13 19.00 -12.01 5.17
CA GLU A 13 20.12 -11.07 5.04
C GLU A 13 21.44 -11.81 4.82
N HIS A 14 21.62 -12.99 5.43
CA HIS A 14 22.79 -13.84 5.21
C HIS A 14 22.93 -14.27 3.74
N GLN A 15 21.83 -14.61 3.08
CA GLN A 15 21.83 -14.98 1.65
C GLN A 15 22.19 -13.80 0.75
N HIS A 16 21.95 -12.58 1.22
CA HIS A 16 22.19 -11.33 0.49
C HIS A 16 23.45 -10.59 0.98
N ALA A 17 24.25 -11.20 1.86
CA ALA A 17 25.52 -10.65 2.29
C ALA A 17 26.56 -10.75 1.17
N TRP A 18 27.41 -9.73 1.02
CA TRP A 18 28.59 -9.85 0.19
C TRP A 18 29.61 -10.83 0.81
N PRO A 19 30.33 -11.62 0.00
CA PRO A 19 31.50 -12.36 0.47
C PRO A 19 32.51 -11.43 1.15
N THR A 20 33.23 -11.92 2.16
CA THR A 20 34.09 -11.12 3.04
C THR A 20 35.10 -10.27 2.26
N GLU A 21 35.76 -10.84 1.26
CA GLU A 21 36.77 -10.16 0.44
C GLU A 21 36.16 -8.99 -0.32
N LYS A 22 35.01 -9.23 -0.96
CA LYS A 22 34.29 -8.21 -1.72
C LYS A 22 33.65 -7.16 -0.82
N ALA A 23 33.17 -7.55 0.36
CA ALA A 23 32.66 -6.63 1.37
C ALA A 23 33.77 -5.67 1.85
N ARG A 24 34.97 -6.19 2.11
CA ARG A 24 36.13 -5.38 2.52
C ARG A 24 36.52 -4.38 1.44
N GLU A 25 36.61 -4.81 0.19
CA GLU A 25 36.91 -3.92 -0.94
C GLU A 25 35.87 -2.80 -1.09
N LEU A 26 34.58 -3.14 -1.04
CA LEU A 26 33.48 -2.18 -1.17
C LEU A 26 33.45 -1.18 -0.01
N VAL A 27 33.66 -1.64 1.23
CA VAL A 27 33.69 -0.74 2.39
C VAL A 27 34.94 0.14 2.36
N HIS A 28 36.10 -0.41 2.01
CA HIS A 28 37.32 0.40 1.89
C HIS A 28 37.15 1.54 0.86
N GLN A 29 36.59 1.23 -0.31
CA GLN A 29 36.30 2.23 -1.32
C GLN A 29 35.26 3.26 -0.83
N ALA A 30 34.19 2.81 -0.17
CA ALA A 30 33.17 3.69 0.37
C ALA A 30 33.71 4.64 1.45
N LEU A 31 34.64 4.18 2.29
CA LEU A 31 35.31 5.02 3.30
C LEU A 31 36.20 6.09 2.65
N LEU A 32 36.99 5.71 1.63
CA LEU A 32 37.81 6.65 0.86
C LEU A 32 36.97 7.73 0.16
N ASP A 33 35.87 7.30 -0.46
CA ASP A 33 34.95 8.17 -1.20
C ASP A 33 33.95 8.91 -0.29
N ARG A 34 34.03 8.70 1.02
CA ARG A 34 33.12 9.24 2.05
C ARG A 34 31.64 8.98 1.73
N GLN A 35 31.35 7.83 1.14
CA GLN A 35 29.98 7.41 0.87
C GLN A 35 29.30 7.00 2.17
N PRO A 36 28.01 7.33 2.34
CA PRO A 36 27.26 6.88 3.49
C PRO A 36 27.09 5.35 3.45
N ILE A 37 27.36 4.71 4.58
CA ILE A 37 27.07 3.29 4.81
C ILE A 37 26.18 3.20 6.04
N ASP A 38 24.98 2.64 5.86
CA ASP A 38 24.05 2.44 6.97
C ASP A 38 24.65 1.45 7.98
N GLY A 39 24.59 1.77 9.27
CA GLY A 39 25.17 0.94 10.33
C GLY A 39 26.66 1.15 10.60
N LEU A 40 27.35 1.99 9.82
CA LEU A 40 28.77 2.31 10.05
C LEU A 40 28.99 2.99 11.41
N ASP A 41 28.11 3.92 11.79
CA ASP A 41 28.20 4.60 13.09
C ASP A 41 28.03 3.63 14.27
N GLN A 42 27.21 2.59 14.10
CA GLN A 42 26.99 1.56 15.11
C GLN A 42 28.23 0.66 15.26
N LEU A 43 28.87 0.33 14.14
CA LEU A 43 30.15 -0.39 14.14
C LEU A 43 31.21 0.44 14.87
N ARG A 44 31.37 1.72 14.48
CA ARG A 44 32.36 2.63 15.08
C ARG A 44 32.13 2.86 16.58
N ALA A 45 30.89 2.91 17.04
CA ALA A 45 30.58 3.02 18.46
C ALA A 45 31.09 1.84 19.31
N GLY A 46 31.32 0.68 18.71
CA GLY A 46 31.90 -0.50 19.36
C GLY A 46 33.43 -0.59 19.28
N LEU A 47 34.08 0.29 18.51
CA LEU A 47 35.53 0.28 18.33
C LEU A 47 36.24 0.98 19.49
N SER A 48 37.46 0.52 19.78
CA SER A 48 38.30 1.19 20.78
C SER A 48 38.89 2.48 20.23
N ILE A 49 39.16 2.51 18.92
CA ILE A 49 39.64 3.68 18.21
C ILE A 49 38.88 3.78 16.88
N ASP A 50 38.32 4.95 16.59
CA ASP A 50 37.61 5.19 15.33
C ASP A 50 38.59 5.33 14.16
N LEU A 51 39.15 4.20 13.72
CA LEU A 51 40.04 4.09 12.57
C LEU A 51 39.40 3.22 11.49
N ASP A 52 39.52 3.65 10.24
CA ASP A 52 39.03 2.88 9.08
C ASP A 52 39.66 1.48 9.00
N THR A 53 40.89 1.30 9.48
CA THR A 53 41.54 -0.01 9.58
C THR A 53 40.81 -0.94 10.56
N GLU A 54 40.36 -0.44 11.71
CA GLU A 54 39.59 -1.25 12.66
C GLU A 54 38.22 -1.62 12.08
N VAL A 55 37.60 -0.72 11.31
CA VAL A 55 36.36 -1.03 10.57
C VAL A 55 36.58 -2.18 9.57
N LEU A 56 37.66 -2.15 8.81
CA LEU A 56 37.98 -3.20 7.84
C LEU A 56 38.33 -4.53 8.52
N ASP A 57 39.00 -4.51 9.67
CA ASP A 57 39.32 -5.70 10.46
C ASP A 57 38.05 -6.39 10.98
N GLN A 58 37.04 -5.61 11.39
CA GLN A 58 35.74 -6.15 11.82
C GLN A 58 35.01 -6.91 10.69
N ILE A 59 35.16 -6.43 9.46
CA ILE A 59 34.60 -7.09 8.27
C ILE A 59 35.41 -8.34 7.92
N GLU A 60 36.75 -8.26 7.99
CA GLU A 60 37.64 -9.40 7.70
C GLU A 60 37.42 -10.57 8.66
N ARG A 61 37.17 -10.29 9.94
CA ARG A 61 36.81 -11.30 10.96
C ARG A 61 35.42 -11.89 10.75
N GLY A 62 34.59 -11.26 9.90
CA GLY A 62 33.21 -11.64 9.67
C GLY A 62 32.26 -11.29 10.82
N GLU A 63 32.71 -10.48 11.80
CA GLU A 63 31.87 -9.99 12.90
C GLU A 63 30.81 -8.99 12.39
N TRP A 64 31.15 -8.28 11.31
CA TRP A 64 30.24 -7.39 10.60
C TRP A 64 30.13 -7.79 9.13
N ARG A 65 28.90 -7.93 8.66
CA ARG A 65 28.57 -8.30 7.28
C ARG A 65 28.03 -7.10 6.52
N LEU A 66 28.51 -6.93 5.29
CA LEU A 66 27.93 -5.96 4.36
C LEU A 66 26.77 -6.61 3.60
N VAL A 67 25.56 -6.15 3.92
CA VAL A 67 24.31 -6.62 3.33
C VAL A 67 23.96 -5.78 2.10
N ARG A 68 23.57 -6.45 1.02
CA ARG A 68 23.12 -5.80 -0.21
C ARG A 68 21.73 -5.16 -0.02
N PRO A 69 21.40 -4.07 -0.74
CA PRO A 69 20.07 -3.45 -0.67
C PRO A 69 18.91 -4.40 -0.95
N GLU A 70 19.14 -5.45 -1.75
CA GLU A 70 18.16 -6.48 -2.09
C GLU A 70 17.63 -7.23 -0.86
N ALA A 71 18.38 -7.26 0.25
CA ALA A 71 17.92 -7.86 1.49
C ALA A 71 16.76 -7.09 2.14
N ASP A 72 16.63 -5.79 1.85
CA ASP A 72 15.55 -4.96 2.39
C ASP A 72 14.29 -5.03 1.50
N TYR A 73 14.35 -5.72 0.35
CA TYR A 73 13.17 -6.03 -0.43
C TYR A 73 12.33 -7.05 0.32
N ALA A 74 11.02 -6.80 0.43
CA ALA A 74 10.10 -7.77 0.98
C ALA A 74 10.25 -9.09 0.21
N ASP A 75 10.31 -10.22 0.94
CA ASP A 75 10.17 -11.57 0.38
C ASP A 75 8.75 -11.74 -0.15
N TRP A 76 8.42 -11.03 -1.22
CA TRP A 76 7.29 -11.34 -2.06
C TRP A 76 7.64 -12.65 -2.75
N LYS A 77 7.38 -13.76 -2.05
CA LYS A 77 7.04 -15.00 -2.71
C LYS A 77 5.87 -14.69 -3.61
N MET A 78 6.18 -14.38 -4.87
CA MET A 78 5.20 -14.41 -5.93
C MET A 78 4.51 -15.77 -5.78
N PRO A 79 3.20 -15.82 -5.50
CA PRO A 79 2.51 -17.09 -5.48
C PRO A 79 2.82 -17.77 -6.81
N ASP A 80 3.01 -19.10 -6.77
CA ASP A 80 3.22 -19.88 -7.98
C ASP A 80 2.23 -19.38 -9.04
N ARG A 81 2.74 -19.05 -10.23
CA ARG A 81 1.96 -18.50 -11.33
C ARG A 81 1.05 -19.57 -11.94
N THR A 82 0.28 -20.26 -11.14
CA THR A 82 -0.96 -20.91 -11.56
C THR A 82 -1.98 -19.80 -11.73
N PHE A 83 -1.92 -19.11 -12.87
CA PHE A 83 -3.00 -18.26 -13.31
C PHE A 83 -4.24 -19.14 -13.45
N ASP A 84 -5.18 -18.97 -12.53
CA ASP A 84 -6.47 -19.66 -12.58
C ASP A 84 -7.11 -19.37 -13.95
N PRO A 85 -7.46 -20.40 -14.74
CA PRO A 85 -8.15 -20.22 -16.01
C PRO A 85 -9.39 -19.31 -15.90
N ALA A 86 -10.10 -19.35 -14.77
CA ALA A 86 -11.25 -18.48 -14.53
C ALA A 86 -10.86 -16.99 -14.38
N ILE A 87 -9.69 -16.71 -13.79
CA ILE A 87 -9.17 -15.34 -13.71
C ILE A 87 -8.71 -14.87 -15.10
N MET A 88 -8.05 -15.73 -15.88
CA MET A 88 -7.68 -15.40 -17.26
C MET A 88 -8.91 -15.15 -18.14
N GLU A 89 -9.95 -15.96 -18.00
CA GLU A 89 -11.22 -15.78 -18.70
C GLU A 89 -11.89 -14.45 -18.31
N LEU A 90 -11.88 -14.10 -17.02
CA LEU A 90 -12.41 -12.82 -16.54
C LEU A 90 -11.62 -11.61 -17.06
N MET A 91 -10.29 -11.74 -17.19
CA MET A 91 -9.44 -10.68 -17.77
C MET A 91 -9.71 -10.50 -19.27
N GLN A 92 -9.96 -11.60 -19.99
CA GLN A 92 -10.24 -11.56 -21.43
C GLN A 92 -11.68 -11.13 -21.73
N ASN A 93 -12.62 -11.48 -20.86
CA ASN A 93 -14.04 -11.20 -20.98
C ASN A 93 -14.55 -10.53 -19.70
N PRO A 94 -14.18 -9.26 -19.47
CA PRO A 94 -14.65 -8.56 -18.29
C PRO A 94 -16.19 -8.48 -18.31
N PRO A 95 -16.86 -8.65 -17.16
CA PRO A 95 -18.31 -8.52 -17.09
C PRO A 95 -18.71 -7.10 -17.49
N ALA A 96 -19.87 -6.98 -18.11
CA ALA A 96 -20.44 -5.70 -18.49
C ALA A 96 -20.47 -4.76 -17.28
N GLN A 97 -19.74 -3.65 -17.38
CA GLN A 97 -19.71 -2.64 -16.32
C GLN A 97 -21.07 -1.94 -16.27
N ALA A 98 -21.52 -1.61 -15.07
CA ALA A 98 -22.74 -0.84 -14.90
C ALA A 98 -22.60 0.50 -15.64
N THR A 99 -23.48 0.75 -16.59
CA THR A 99 -23.49 1.99 -17.38
C THR A 99 -24.13 3.16 -16.63
N ARG A 100 -24.81 2.90 -15.51
CA ARG A 100 -25.45 3.91 -14.67
C ARG A 100 -24.55 4.34 -13.54
N SER A 101 -24.42 5.66 -13.37
CA SER A 101 -23.62 6.25 -12.29
C SER A 101 -24.47 6.47 -11.04
N PRO A 102 -23.97 6.13 -9.84
CA PRO A 102 -24.70 6.42 -8.60
C PRO A 102 -24.62 7.92 -8.27
N ARG A 103 -25.78 8.52 -8.00
CA ARG A 103 -25.90 9.83 -7.34
C ARG A 103 -26.51 9.64 -5.96
N LEU A 104 -25.85 10.25 -4.98
CA LEU A 104 -26.21 10.17 -3.57
C LEU A 104 -26.84 11.50 -3.14
N PHE A 105 -28.05 11.44 -2.61
CA PHE A 105 -28.73 12.59 -2.03
C PHE A 105 -28.96 12.34 -0.55
N ARG A 106 -28.49 13.24 0.32
CA ARG A 106 -28.76 13.15 1.76
C ARG A 106 -30.00 13.96 2.08
N LEU A 107 -31.01 13.29 2.62
CA LEU A 107 -32.23 13.94 3.08
C LEU A 107 -32.06 14.33 4.55
N LEU A 108 -32.26 15.62 4.83
CA LEU A 108 -32.17 16.20 6.16
C LEU A 108 -33.53 16.79 6.55
N ASP A 109 -33.84 16.75 7.83
CA ASP A 109 -34.93 17.51 8.41
C ASP A 109 -34.58 19.00 8.32
N SER A 110 -35.48 19.81 7.77
CA SER A 110 -35.21 21.25 7.55
C SER A 110 -35.16 22.07 8.83
N VAL A 111 -35.69 21.55 9.95
CA VAL A 111 -35.76 22.23 11.24
C VAL A 111 -34.59 21.82 12.11
N THR A 112 -34.33 20.51 12.22
CA THR A 112 -33.30 19.98 13.12
C THR A 112 -31.95 19.77 12.43
N GLY A 113 -31.92 19.70 11.10
CA GLY A 113 -30.73 19.34 10.32
C GLY A 113 -30.36 17.85 10.41
N GLU A 114 -31.12 17.05 11.14
CA GLU A 114 -30.83 15.62 11.34
C GLU A 114 -31.15 14.80 10.09
N PRO A 115 -30.40 13.70 9.83
CA PRO A 115 -30.66 12.85 8.68
C PRO A 115 -31.98 12.10 8.79
N LEU A 116 -32.76 12.14 7.71
CA LEU A 116 -34.03 11.42 7.61
C LEU A 116 -33.77 9.96 7.24
N ALA A 117 -33.33 9.15 8.21
CA ALA A 117 -33.08 7.73 8.04
C ALA A 117 -34.38 6.92 7.81
N GLN A 118 -34.32 5.90 6.95
CA GLN A 118 -35.44 5.00 6.64
C GLN A 118 -36.74 5.72 6.21
N ARG A 119 -36.64 6.94 5.66
CA ARG A 119 -37.77 7.76 5.24
C ARG A 119 -38.24 7.36 3.83
N HIS A 120 -39.55 7.19 3.67
CA HIS A 120 -40.16 6.92 2.38
C HIS A 120 -40.19 8.18 1.51
N TYR A 121 -39.85 8.01 0.23
CA TYR A 121 -39.91 9.07 -0.77
C TYR A 121 -40.27 8.48 -2.14
N ILE A 122 -40.74 9.33 -3.04
CA ILE A 122 -40.96 8.99 -4.46
C ILE A 122 -39.88 9.69 -5.26
N ALA A 123 -39.21 8.96 -6.14
CA ALA A 123 -38.26 9.54 -7.08
C ALA A 123 -38.60 9.12 -8.51
N THR A 124 -38.47 10.09 -9.41
CA THR A 124 -38.51 9.89 -10.86
C THR A 124 -37.07 9.96 -11.37
N VAL A 125 -36.61 8.87 -11.97
CA VAL A 125 -35.25 8.72 -12.51
C VAL A 125 -35.36 8.18 -13.93
N ASP A 126 -34.79 8.88 -14.91
CA ASP A 126 -34.84 8.50 -16.32
C ASP A 126 -36.28 8.22 -16.83
N GLY A 127 -37.27 8.97 -16.31
CA GLY A 127 -38.69 8.79 -16.61
C GLY A 127 -39.44 7.78 -15.73
N ASP A 128 -38.72 6.90 -15.01
CA ASP A 128 -39.32 5.89 -14.14
C ASP A 128 -39.60 6.43 -12.74
N THR A 129 -40.87 6.41 -12.34
CA THR A 129 -41.31 6.87 -11.01
C THR A 129 -41.58 5.69 -10.09
N ALA A 130 -40.88 5.61 -8.96
CA ALA A 130 -41.05 4.53 -8.00
C ALA A 130 -40.95 5.01 -6.54
N PRO A 131 -41.71 4.38 -5.62
CA PRO A 131 -41.52 4.58 -4.18
C PRO A 131 -40.21 3.93 -3.73
N ARG A 132 -39.48 4.61 -2.84
CA ARG A 132 -38.16 4.23 -2.33
C ARG A 132 -38.03 4.63 -0.87
N ARG A 133 -36.92 4.20 -0.24
CA ARG A 133 -36.60 4.50 1.15
C ARG A 133 -35.14 4.90 1.30
N THR A 134 -34.84 5.89 2.14
CA THR A 134 -33.46 6.27 2.47
C THR A 134 -32.80 5.21 3.37
N ASP A 135 -31.49 5.16 3.38
CA ASP A 135 -30.73 4.24 4.25
C ASP A 135 -30.71 4.72 5.73
N GLY A 136 -29.91 4.04 6.57
CA GLY A 136 -29.73 4.39 7.99
C GLY A 136 -29.03 5.75 8.23
N LYS A 137 -28.44 6.36 7.21
CA LYS A 137 -27.78 7.67 7.26
C LYS A 137 -28.59 8.77 6.54
N GLY A 138 -29.81 8.46 6.12
CA GLY A 138 -30.68 9.36 5.37
C GLY A 138 -30.28 9.55 3.90
N ILE A 139 -29.55 8.59 3.31
CA ILE A 139 -29.07 8.68 1.93
C ILE A 139 -30.05 7.99 0.97
N ALA A 140 -30.46 8.72 -0.06
CA ALA A 140 -31.13 8.22 -1.25
C ALA A 140 -30.10 7.88 -2.33
N HIS A 141 -30.11 6.62 -2.79
CA HIS A 141 -29.23 6.11 -3.82
C HIS A 141 -30.00 6.06 -5.15
N LEU A 142 -29.65 6.96 -6.09
CA LEU A 142 -30.28 7.03 -7.41
C LEU A 142 -29.24 6.69 -8.48
N PHE A 143 -29.57 5.77 -9.38
CA PHE A 143 -28.68 5.35 -10.47
C PHE A 143 -29.17 5.96 -11.77
N LEU A 144 -28.36 6.85 -12.34
CA LEU A 144 -28.74 7.63 -13.53
C LEU A 144 -27.98 7.16 -14.76
N SER A 145 -28.63 7.21 -15.91
CA SER A 145 -27.94 7.17 -17.19
C SER A 145 -26.95 8.33 -17.34
N ALA A 146 -25.92 8.15 -18.18
CA ALA A 146 -24.87 9.16 -18.38
C ALA A 146 -25.37 10.43 -19.09
N GLU A 147 -26.50 10.33 -19.80
CA GLU A 147 -27.16 11.45 -20.46
C GLU A 147 -28.07 12.17 -19.44
N VAL A 148 -27.76 13.44 -19.16
CA VAL A 148 -28.38 14.20 -18.07
C VAL A 148 -29.88 14.40 -18.32
N GLN A 149 -30.71 13.64 -17.60
CA GLN A 149 -32.16 13.88 -17.51
C GLN A 149 -32.54 14.52 -16.16
N PRO A 150 -33.66 15.28 -16.10
CA PRO A 150 -34.13 15.91 -14.87
C PRO A 150 -34.57 14.87 -13.84
N ILE A 151 -34.12 15.05 -12.58
CA ILE A 151 -34.53 14.25 -11.43
C ILE A 151 -35.57 15.03 -10.65
N SER A 152 -36.67 14.37 -10.25
CA SER A 152 -37.61 14.92 -9.28
C SER A 152 -37.80 13.98 -8.11
N MET A 153 -37.79 14.55 -6.90
CA MET A 153 -38.01 13.80 -5.65
C MET A 153 -39.12 14.46 -4.84
N LYS A 154 -40.02 13.63 -4.29
CA LYS A 154 -41.08 14.06 -3.40
C LYS A 154 -41.07 13.21 -2.14
N VAL A 155 -40.92 13.85 -0.98
CA VAL A 155 -41.05 13.19 0.32
C VAL A 155 -42.52 13.03 0.66
N THR A 156 -42.92 11.83 1.08
CA THR A 156 -44.32 11.53 1.43
C THR A 156 -44.49 11.57 2.95
N GLY A 157 -45.29 12.54 3.43
CA GLY A 157 -45.76 12.65 4.83
C GLY A 157 -44.78 13.35 5.79
N VAL A 158 -45.33 14.28 6.58
CA VAL A 158 -44.75 14.77 7.85
C VAL A 158 -45.18 13.82 8.94
#